data_AF-A0A1B6J3V5-F1
#
_entry.id   AF-A0A1B6J3V5-F1
#
_cell.length_a   1.000
_cell.length_b   1.000
_cell.length_c   1.000
_cell.angle_alpha   90.00
_cell.angle_beta   90.00
_cell.angle_gamma   90.00
#
_symmetry.space_group_name_H-M   'P 1'
#
loop_
_entity.id
_entity.type
_entity.pdbx_description
1 polymer ?
#
loop_
_entity_poly.entity_id
_entity_poly.type
_entity_poly.pdbx_seq_one_letter_code
_entity_poly.pdbx_strand_id
1 'polypeptide(L)'
;LQYYFDISFPKTLVTEKICKQNWISEDLKNDKKELVQLAKKTRGKTNALLNKDLKQRKCEYKIKLTQVKTDYFENKIEKSTNIQKTVWALINSEVGQKNQNEIKNISLQEGNKSWYSPKTVSNVFNKYFVHVVKESGEFNCQNTEVSEG
;
A
#
# COMPACT_ATOMS: atom_id res chain seq x y z
N LEU A 1 -4.41 46.92 -12.80
CA LEU A 1 -5.49 45.97 -13.15
C LEU A 1 -4.99 44.57 -13.46
N GLN A 2 -3.90 44.40 -14.22
CA GLN A 2 -3.35 43.09 -14.60
C GLN A 2 -3.15 42.11 -13.43
N TYR A 3 -2.57 42.58 -12.32
CA TYR A 3 -2.29 41.77 -11.14
C TYR A 3 -3.52 41.07 -10.55
N TYR A 4 -4.64 41.79 -10.45
CA TYR A 4 -5.89 41.21 -9.94
C TYR A 4 -6.51 40.22 -10.92
N PHE A 5 -6.39 40.50 -12.22
CA PHE A 5 -6.86 39.59 -13.26
C PHE A 5 -6.13 38.24 -13.22
N ASP A 6 -4.81 38.25 -13.07
CA ASP A 6 -3.99 37.03 -13.07
C ASP A 6 -4.23 36.16 -11.82
N ILE A 7 -4.62 36.76 -10.69
CA ILE A 7 -4.97 36.04 -9.44
C ILE A 7 -6.38 35.48 -9.48
N SER A 8 -7.34 36.22 -10.03
CA SER A 8 -8.74 35.79 -10.10
C SER A 8 -9.00 34.77 -11.20
N PHE A 9 -8.16 34.74 -12.25
CA PHE A 9 -8.31 33.86 -13.41
C PHE A 9 -7.03 33.06 -13.73
N PRO A 10 -6.55 32.22 -12.80
CA PRO A 10 -5.34 31.42 -13.02
C PRO A 10 -5.56 30.41 -14.15
N LYS A 11 -4.61 30.34 -15.09
CA LYS A 11 -4.66 29.44 -16.26
C LYS A 11 -4.74 27.96 -15.87
N THR A 12 -4.13 27.59 -14.75
CA THR A 12 -4.16 26.24 -14.16
C THR A 12 -3.96 26.34 -12.65
N LEU A 13 -4.84 25.71 -11.88
CA LEU A 13 -4.67 25.55 -10.44
C LEU A 13 -3.90 24.25 -10.17
N VAL A 14 -2.77 24.33 -9.49
CA VAL A 14 -1.99 23.16 -9.07
C VAL A 14 -1.99 23.11 -7.56
N THR A 15 -2.55 22.04 -6.97
CA THR A 15 -2.39 21.75 -5.55
C THR A 15 -1.06 21.03 -5.36
N GLU A 16 -0.06 21.71 -4.81
CA GLU A 16 1.16 21.04 -4.36
C GLU A 16 0.85 20.22 -3.12
N LYS A 17 0.67 18.90 -3.30
CA LYS A 17 0.79 17.96 -2.18
C LYS A 17 2.26 17.89 -1.79
N ILE A 18 2.62 18.56 -0.69
CA ILE A 18 3.93 18.41 -0.05
C ILE A 18 3.98 17.03 0.61
N CYS A 19 4.23 15.99 -0.17
CA CYS A 19 4.59 14.68 0.36
C CYS A 19 6.07 14.72 0.77
N LYS A 20 6.36 15.04 2.04
CA LYS A 20 7.73 14.93 2.57
C LYS A 20 8.12 13.45 2.62
N GLN A 21 8.98 13.03 1.69
CA GLN A 21 9.53 11.69 1.67
C GLN A 21 10.69 11.61 2.67
N ASN A 22 10.39 11.19 3.90
CA ASN A 22 11.36 11.16 5.02
C ASN A 22 12.52 10.16 4.82
N TRP A 23 12.43 9.26 3.85
CA TRP A 23 13.45 8.25 3.56
C TRP A 23 14.52 8.73 2.57
N ILE A 24 14.32 9.87 1.90
CA ILE A 24 15.30 10.42 0.95
C ILE A 24 16.36 11.22 1.71
N SER A 25 17.59 10.69 1.73
CA SER A 25 18.76 11.38 2.27
C SER A 25 19.18 12.58 1.42
N GLU A 26 19.89 13.53 2.02
CA GLU A 26 20.42 14.69 1.28
C GLU A 26 21.42 14.26 0.19
N ASP A 27 22.19 13.21 0.46
CA ASP A 27 23.12 12.61 -0.51
C ASP A 27 22.39 12.15 -1.78
N LEU A 28 21.25 11.46 -1.64
CA LEU A 28 20.45 11.04 -2.79
C LEU A 28 19.89 12.22 -3.59
N LYS A 29 19.62 13.36 -2.93
CA LYS A 29 19.21 14.58 -3.63
C LYS A 29 20.38 15.19 -4.40
N ASN A 30 21.58 15.18 -3.81
CA ASN A 30 22.78 15.67 -4.46
C ASN A 30 23.18 14.81 -5.66
N ASP A 31 23.19 13.48 -5.51
CA ASP A 31 23.43 12.54 -6.61
C ASP A 31 22.45 12.78 -7.78
N LYS A 32 21.18 13.03 -7.47
CA LYS A 32 20.16 13.35 -8.48
C LYS A 32 20.45 14.69 -9.17
N LYS A 33 20.85 15.72 -8.43
CA LYS A 33 21.22 17.04 -9.00
C LYS A 33 22.40 16.88 -9.95
N GLU A 34 23.44 16.15 -9.55
CA GLU A 34 24.61 15.88 -10.37
C GLU A 34 24.25 15.14 -11.66
N LEU A 35 23.43 14.09 -11.56
CA LEU A 35 22.93 13.37 -12.74
C LEU A 35 22.16 14.27 -13.71
N VAL A 36 21.32 15.17 -13.19
CA VAL A 36 20.58 16.14 -14.01
C VAL A 36 21.54 17.11 -14.68
N GLN A 37 22.56 17.60 -13.97
CA GLN A 37 23.57 18.49 -14.54
C GLN A 37 24.39 17.78 -15.63
N LEU A 38 24.80 16.53 -15.39
CA LEU A 38 25.53 15.71 -16.36
C LEU A 38 24.67 15.48 -17.61
N ALA A 39 23.41 15.09 -17.44
CA ALA A 39 22.48 14.89 -18.55
C ALA A 39 22.25 16.17 -19.38
N LYS A 40 22.24 17.34 -18.74
CA LYS A 40 22.18 18.63 -19.44
C LYS A 40 23.45 18.88 -20.26
N LYS A 41 24.63 18.61 -19.69
CA LYS A 41 25.93 18.80 -20.35
C LYS A 41 26.14 17.86 -21.55
N THR A 42 25.54 16.67 -21.53
CA THR A 42 25.62 15.70 -22.63
C THR A 42 24.58 15.95 -23.73
N ARG A 43 23.56 16.77 -23.48
CA ARG A 43 22.50 17.06 -24.45
C ARG A 43 23.08 17.84 -25.64
N GLY A 44 22.95 17.28 -26.85
CA GLY A 44 23.47 17.88 -28.08
C GLY A 44 24.95 17.58 -28.37
N LYS A 45 25.66 16.84 -27.51
CA LYS A 45 27.03 16.37 -27.78
C LYS A 45 27.02 14.89 -28.14
N THR A 46 27.46 14.55 -29.35
CA THR A 46 27.58 13.15 -29.82
C THR A 46 28.87 12.52 -29.27
N ASN A 47 28.98 12.40 -27.94
CA ASN A 47 30.11 11.72 -27.30
C ASN A 47 29.62 10.40 -26.68
N ALA A 48 29.98 9.28 -27.32
CA ALA A 48 29.58 7.95 -26.90
C ALA A 48 30.07 7.58 -25.49
N LEU A 49 31.25 8.04 -25.09
CA LEU A 49 31.82 7.79 -23.76
C LEU A 49 31.00 8.48 -22.67
N LEU A 50 30.61 9.74 -22.90
CA LEU A 50 29.77 10.49 -21.94
C LEU A 50 28.37 9.89 -21.80
N ASN A 51 27.79 9.38 -22.89
CA ASN A 51 26.50 8.70 -22.82
C ASN A 51 26.58 7.36 -22.07
N LYS A 52 27.69 6.63 -22.22
CA LYS A 52 27.96 5.40 -21.46
C LYS A 52 28.11 5.69 -19.97
N ASP A 53 28.90 6.69 -19.61
CA ASP A 53 29.07 7.14 -18.21
C ASP A 53 27.74 7.58 -17.59
N LEU A 54 26.96 8.40 -18.31
CA LEU A 54 25.63 8.81 -17.84
C LEU A 54 24.69 7.62 -17.61
N LYS A 55 24.71 6.62 -18.51
CA LYS A 55 23.89 5.41 -18.35
C LYS A 55 24.32 4.61 -17.13
N GLN A 56 25.63 4.47 -16.91
CA GLN A 56 26.19 3.77 -15.76
C GLN A 56 25.80 4.46 -14.44
N ARG A 57 26.04 5.78 -14.31
CA ARG A 57 25.67 6.53 -13.10
C ARG A 57 24.17 6.51 -12.82
N LYS A 58 23.34 6.52 -13.87
CA LYS A 58 21.88 6.34 -13.71
C LYS A 58 21.53 4.96 -13.14
N CYS A 59 22.27 3.93 -13.53
CA CYS A 59 22.08 2.57 -13.01
C CYS A 59 22.47 2.51 -11.52
N GLU A 60 23.67 2.99 -11.20
CA GLU A 60 24.19 3.05 -9.82
C GLU A 60 23.26 3.83 -8.90
N TYR A 61 22.75 4.99 -9.36
CA TYR A 61 21.77 5.77 -8.61
C TYR A 61 20.47 4.99 -8.34
N LYS A 62 19.96 4.23 -9.32
CA LYS A 62 18.75 3.41 -9.13
C LYS A 62 18.97 2.29 -8.10
N ILE A 63 20.14 1.67 -8.11
CA ILE A 63 20.52 0.64 -7.14
C ILE A 63 20.57 1.26 -5.75
N LYS A 64 21.33 2.36 -5.59
CA LYS A 64 21.46 3.11 -4.33
C LYS A 64 20.09 3.58 -3.80
N LEU A 65 19.23 4.08 -4.68
CA LEU A 65 17.88 4.53 -4.32
C LEU A 65 17.02 3.39 -3.79
N THR A 66 17.06 2.23 -4.45
CA THR A 66 16.32 1.05 -4.02
C THR A 66 16.83 0.57 -2.68
N GLN A 67 18.15 0.47 -2.50
CA GLN A 67 18.77 0.03 -1.25
C GLN A 67 18.37 0.91 -0.08
N VAL A 68 18.56 2.24 -0.20
CA VAL A 68 18.22 3.19 0.88
C VAL A 68 16.73 3.13 1.22
N LYS A 69 15.87 2.95 0.21
CA LYS A 69 14.43 2.80 0.43
C LYS A 69 14.14 1.52 1.22
N THR A 70 14.71 0.39 0.81
CA THR A 70 14.55 -0.90 1.48
C THR A 70 15.04 -0.83 2.93
N ASP A 71 16.28 -0.39 3.15
CA ASP A 71 16.89 -0.26 4.48
C ASP A 71 16.04 0.59 5.42
N TYR A 72 15.48 1.70 4.92
CA TYR A 72 14.62 2.58 5.71
C TYR A 72 13.35 1.87 6.19
N PHE A 73 12.66 1.14 5.31
CA PHE A 73 11.41 0.47 5.67
C PHE A 73 11.66 -0.77 6.52
N GLU A 74 12.70 -1.55 6.24
CA GLU A 74 13.11 -2.70 7.05
C GLU A 74 13.44 -2.27 8.48
N ASN A 75 14.30 -1.25 8.63
CA ASN A 75 14.68 -0.73 9.94
C ASN A 75 13.47 -0.22 10.74
N LYS A 76 12.49 0.39 10.04
CA LYS A 76 11.24 0.86 10.66
C LYS A 76 10.34 -0.28 11.11
N ILE A 77 10.33 -1.41 10.39
CA ILE A 77 9.58 -2.61 10.76
C ILE A 77 10.27 -3.33 11.92
N GLU A 78 11.59 -3.52 11.87
CA GLU A 78 12.38 -4.20 12.89
C GLU A 78 12.31 -3.49 14.25
N LYS A 79 12.36 -2.15 14.27
CA LYS A 79 12.24 -1.36 15.50
C LYS A 79 10.80 -1.26 16.03
N SER A 80 9.82 -1.82 15.33
CA SER A 80 8.42 -1.67 15.72
C SER A 80 8.01 -2.68 16.78
N THR A 81 7.25 -2.22 17.78
CA THR A 81 6.67 -3.11 18.81
C THR A 81 5.56 -4.00 18.24
N ASN A 82 4.89 -3.54 17.18
CA ASN A 82 3.85 -4.30 16.50
C ASN A 82 4.08 -4.26 14.99
N ILE A 83 4.66 -5.34 14.47
CA ILE A 83 5.04 -5.49 13.06
C ILE A 83 3.82 -5.36 12.15
N GLN A 84 2.73 -6.06 12.45
CA GLN A 84 1.53 -6.08 11.60
C GLN A 84 0.90 -4.71 11.44
N LYS A 85 0.72 -3.97 12.55
CA LYS A 85 0.19 -2.60 12.51
C LYS A 85 1.11 -1.66 11.76
N THR A 86 2.43 -1.81 11.94
CA THR A 86 3.43 -0.96 11.28
C THR A 86 3.46 -1.20 9.77
N VAL A 87 3.45 -2.45 9.33
CA VAL A 87 3.37 -2.82 7.92
C VAL A 87 2.09 -2.27 7.28
N TRP A 88 0.93 -2.44 7.93
CA TRP A 88 -0.33 -1.88 7.43
C TRP A 88 -0.31 -0.35 7.38
N ALA A 89 0.26 0.31 8.38
CA ALA A 89 0.43 1.76 8.38
C ALA A 89 1.33 2.24 7.24
N LEU A 90 2.41 1.50 6.94
CA LEU A 90 3.29 1.76 5.81
C LEU A 90 2.56 1.64 4.47
N ILE A 91 1.85 0.54 4.26
CA ILE A 91 1.05 0.33 3.05
C ILE A 91 0.04 1.48 2.89
N ASN A 92 -0.71 1.80 3.94
CA ASN A 92 -1.70 2.88 3.93
C ASN A 92 -1.08 4.25 3.61
N SER A 93 0.16 4.50 4.04
CA SER A 93 0.86 5.75 3.74
C SER A 93 1.28 5.86 2.27
N GLU A 94 1.55 4.74 1.60
CA GLU A 94 1.97 4.72 0.18
C GLU A 94 0.78 4.68 -0.78
N VAL A 95 -0.25 3.88 -0.48
CA VAL A 95 -1.43 3.73 -1.36
C VAL A 95 -2.50 4.80 -1.15
N GLY A 96 -2.30 5.65 -0.13
CA GLY A 96 -3.30 6.59 0.35
C GLY A 96 -4.33 5.90 1.23
N GLN A 97 -4.64 6.52 2.36
CA GLN A 97 -5.69 6.05 3.25
C GLN A 97 -7.02 6.30 2.54
N LYS A 98 -7.59 5.27 1.90
CA LYS A 98 -9.02 5.29 1.62
C LYS A 98 -9.66 5.30 3.00
N ASN A 99 -10.26 6.43 3.38
CA ASN A 99 -11.08 6.51 4.58
C ASN A 99 -11.94 5.25 4.57
N GLN A 100 -11.71 4.36 5.52
CA GLN A 100 -12.64 3.27 5.74
C GLN A 100 -13.92 4.00 6.11
N ASN A 101 -14.84 4.12 5.15
CA ASN A 101 -16.20 4.46 5.48
C ASN A 101 -16.56 3.46 6.57
N GLU A 102 -16.78 3.95 7.79
CA GLU A 102 -17.37 3.13 8.84
C GLU A 102 -18.55 2.44 8.17
N ILE A 103 -18.55 1.10 8.18
CA ILE A 103 -19.67 0.36 7.61
C ILE A 103 -20.85 0.62 8.55
N LYS A 104 -21.56 1.71 8.28
CA LYS A 104 -22.79 2.09 8.97
C LYS A 104 -23.92 1.31 8.31
N ASN A 105 -24.79 0.76 9.14
CA ASN A 105 -26.03 0.09 8.73
C ASN A 105 -25.84 -1.30 8.09
N ILE A 106 -24.96 -2.15 8.64
CA ILE A 106 -25.07 -3.60 8.39
C ILE A 106 -26.38 -4.10 9.03
N SER A 107 -27.28 -4.64 8.23
CA SER A 107 -28.50 -5.31 8.71
C SER A 107 -28.61 -6.71 8.14
N LEU A 108 -28.88 -7.71 8.99
CA LEU A 108 -29.17 -9.09 8.60
C LEU A 108 -30.56 -9.48 9.08
N GLN A 109 -31.37 -10.04 8.19
CA GLN A 109 -32.67 -10.62 8.57
C GLN A 109 -32.57 -12.13 8.67
N GLU A 110 -33.03 -12.68 9.78
CA GLU A 110 -33.12 -14.12 10.06
C GLU A 110 -34.56 -14.41 10.48
N GLY A 111 -35.39 -14.86 9.53
CA GLY A 111 -36.83 -14.98 9.71
C GLY A 111 -37.48 -13.63 10.07
N ASN A 112 -38.13 -13.56 11.23
CA ASN A 112 -38.78 -12.33 11.75
C ASN A 112 -37.85 -11.43 12.58
N LYS A 113 -36.56 -11.77 12.74
CA LYS A 113 -35.60 -10.99 13.54
C LYS A 113 -34.65 -10.23 12.64
N SER A 114 -34.46 -8.94 12.93
CA SER A 114 -33.50 -8.06 12.25
C SER A 114 -32.34 -7.71 13.18
N TRP A 115 -31.12 -7.91 12.70
CA TRP A 115 -29.88 -7.68 13.43
C TRP A 115 -29.12 -6.50 12.81
N TYR A 116 -28.77 -5.48 13.59
CA TYR A 116 -28.17 -4.22 13.08
C TYR A 116 -26.74 -3.96 13.53
N SER A 117 -26.25 -4.74 14.51
CA SER A 117 -24.88 -4.60 14.99
C SER A 117 -23.94 -5.49 14.16
N PRO A 118 -22.82 -4.96 13.62
CA PRO A 118 -21.86 -5.76 12.86
C PRO A 118 -21.40 -7.01 13.63
N LYS A 119 -21.18 -6.88 14.94
CA LYS A 119 -20.78 -8.01 15.81
C LYS A 119 -21.85 -9.09 15.87
N THR A 120 -23.12 -8.70 16.00
CA THR A 120 -24.25 -9.65 16.03
C THR A 120 -24.45 -10.33 14.67
N VAL A 121 -24.32 -9.58 13.57
CA VAL A 121 -24.43 -10.11 12.21
C VAL A 121 -23.34 -11.15 11.93
N SER A 122 -22.08 -10.86 12.27
CA SER A 122 -20.99 -11.82 12.14
C SER A 122 -21.22 -13.09 12.97
N ASN A 123 -21.75 -12.95 14.17
CA ASN A 123 -22.03 -14.10 15.04
C ASN A 123 -23.16 -14.98 14.49
N VAL A 124 -24.24 -14.39 13.97
CA VAL A 124 -25.35 -15.13 13.35
C VAL A 124 -24.86 -15.88 12.11
N PHE A 125 -24.12 -15.18 11.25
CA PHE A 125 -23.53 -15.76 10.05
C PHE A 125 -22.59 -16.94 10.39
N ASN A 126 -21.69 -16.76 11.36
CA ASN A 126 -20.79 -17.84 11.78
C ASN A 126 -21.55 -19.04 12.35
N LYS A 127 -22.61 -18.82 13.13
CA LYS A 127 -23.43 -19.91 13.67
C LYS A 127 -24.10 -20.73 12.56
N TYR A 128 -24.64 -20.06 11.54
CA TYR A 128 -25.23 -20.73 10.39
C TYR A 128 -24.22 -21.68 9.71
N PHE A 129 -23.04 -21.19 9.36
CA PHE A 129 -22.03 -22.01 8.69
C PHE A 129 -21.50 -23.15 9.56
N VAL A 130 -21.31 -22.93 10.86
CA VAL A 130 -20.93 -24.00 11.79
C VAL A 130 -22.01 -25.09 11.85
N HIS A 131 -23.29 -24.70 11.81
CA HIS A 131 -24.40 -25.66 11.82
C HIS A 131 -24.47 -26.47 10.53
N VAL A 132 -24.39 -25.81 9.36
CA VAL A 132 -24.35 -26.47 8.04
C VAL A 132 -23.22 -27.48 7.95
N VAL A 133 -22.03 -27.13 8.45
CA VAL A 133 -20.87 -28.04 8.45
C VAL A 133 -21.12 -29.25 9.35
N LYS A 134 -21.71 -29.06 10.53
CA LYS A 134 -22.05 -30.18 11.44
C LYS A 134 -23.09 -31.12 10.82
N GLU A 135 -24.15 -30.58 10.22
CA GLU A 135 -25.17 -31.39 9.53
C GLU A 135 -24.59 -32.16 8.34
N SER A 136 -23.61 -31.59 7.62
CA SER A 136 -22.92 -32.27 6.52
C SER A 136 -21.87 -33.30 6.97
N GLY A 137 -21.44 -33.25 8.24
CA GLY A 137 -20.42 -34.15 8.81
C GLY A 137 -20.99 -35.40 9.48
N GLU A 138 -22.27 -35.41 9.83
CA GLU A 138 -22.91 -36.53 10.57
C GLU A 138 -23.36 -37.69 9.66
N PHE A 139 -23.19 -37.61 8.33
CA PHE A 139 -23.54 -38.69 7.40
C PHE A 139 -22.43 -39.70 7.10
N ASN A 140 -21.25 -39.59 7.71
CA ASN A 140 -20.17 -40.56 7.56
C ASN A 140 -19.76 -41.11 8.93
N CYS A 141 -20.37 -42.23 9.35
CA CYS A 141 -19.77 -43.32 10.13
C CYS A 141 -20.85 -44.21 10.78
N GLN A 142 -21.66 -44.88 9.98
CA GLN A 142 -22.31 -46.13 10.38
C GLN A 142 -22.28 -47.05 9.16
N ASN A 143 -21.25 -47.91 9.09
CA ASN A 143 -21.27 -49.22 8.42
C ASN A 143 -19.84 -49.75 8.30
N THR A 144 -19.42 -50.55 9.28
CA THR A 144 -18.75 -51.85 9.08
C THR A 144 -18.59 -52.55 10.43
N GLU A 145 -19.64 -53.25 10.86
CA GLU A 145 -19.42 -54.51 11.57
C GLU A 145 -19.01 -55.54 10.52
N VAL A 146 -17.82 -56.13 10.65
CA VAL A 146 -17.51 -57.42 10.04
C VAL A 146 -16.97 -58.31 11.15
N SER A 147 -17.78 -59.30 11.50
CA SER A 147 -17.40 -60.49 12.25
C SER A 147 -16.48 -61.37 11.41
N GLU A 148 -15.47 -61.95 12.05
CA GLU A 148 -14.86 -63.25 11.75
C GLU A 148 -14.02 -63.59 13.01
N GLY A 149 -14.13 -64.75 13.65
CA GLY A 149 -14.41 -66.08 13.11
C GLY A 149 -13.11 -66.86 13.11
#